data_AF-A0A353ZNE6-F1
#
_entry.id   AF-A0A353ZNE6-F1
#
_cell.length_a   1.000
_cell.length_b   1.000
_cell.length_c   1.000
_cell.angle_alpha   90.00
_cell.angle_beta   90.00
_cell.angle_gamma   90.00
#
_symmetry.space_group_name_H-M   'P 1'
#
loop_
_entity.id
_entity.type
_entity.pdbx_description
1 polymer ?
#
loop_
_entity_poly.entity_id
_entity_poly.type
_entity_poly.pdbx_seq_one_letter_code
_entity_poly.pdbx_strand_id
1 'polypeptide(L)' 'AAFRLAMPRTVLRYAGGRELTLGDLGTRQGLLGGINAVIVGNYLTTLGRPATADLNLLVELNMPIKELQKTL' A
#
# COMPACT_ATOMS: atom_id res chain seq x y z
N ALA A 1 -9.77 -8.51 1.30
CA ALA A 1 -10.69 -8.89 2.39
C ALA A 1 -10.44 -10.31 2.93
N ALA A 2 -10.63 -11.38 2.15
CA ALA A 2 -10.50 -12.76 2.64
C ALA A 2 -9.17 -13.07 3.36
N PHE A 3 -8.03 -12.63 2.80
CA PHE A 3 -6.73 -12.82 3.44
C PHE A 3 -6.60 -12.12 4.79
N ARG A 4 -7.17 -10.92 4.97
CA ARG A 4 -7.14 -10.22 6.26
C ARG A 4 -7.99 -10.96 7.29
N LEU A 5 -9.14 -11.49 6.89
CA LEU A 5 -9.99 -12.30 7.77
C LEU A 5 -9.27 -13.58 8.21
N ALA A 6 -8.65 -14.31 7.27
CA ALA A 6 -7.92 -15.54 7.56
C ALA A 6 -6.61 -15.30 8.33
N MET A 7 -5.96 -14.14 8.12
CA MET A 7 -4.66 -13.79 8.70
C MET A 7 -4.70 -12.42 9.38
N PRO A 8 -5.34 -12.30 10.56
CA PRO A 8 -5.65 -11.01 11.17
C PRO A 8 -4.41 -10.18 11.53
N ARG A 9 -3.29 -10.83 11.89
CA ARG A 9 -2.06 -10.17 12.37
C ARG A 9 -0.97 -10.03 11.31
N THR A 10 -1.14 -10.66 10.15
CA THR A 10 -0.09 -10.70 9.13
C THR A 10 0.04 -9.35 8.42
N VAL A 11 1.28 -9.02 8.02
CA VAL A 11 1.53 -7.91 7.11
C VAL A 11 1.11 -8.36 5.71
N LEU A 12 0.03 -7.76 5.21
CA LEU A 12 -0.43 -7.95 3.84
C LEU A 12 0.06 -6.76 3.04
N ARG A 13 0.96 -7.02 2.10
CA ARG A 13 1.70 -6.00 1.36
C ARG A 13 1.32 -6.02 -0.11
N TYR A 14 1.01 -4.86 -0.67
CA TYR A 14 1.02 -4.70 -2.12
C TYR A 14 2.44 -4.65 -2.66
N ALA A 15 2.71 -5.51 -3.64
CA ALA A 15 3.93 -5.50 -4.43
C ALA A 15 3.81 -4.54 -5.64
N GLY A 16 4.89 -4.47 -6.43
CA GLY A 16 4.88 -3.73 -7.69
C GLY A 16 3.84 -4.25 -8.69
N GLY A 17 3.39 -3.36 -9.57
CA GLY A 17 2.39 -3.67 -10.60
C GLY A 17 0.93 -3.59 -10.14
N ARG A 18 0.66 -3.21 -8.88
CA ARG A 18 -0.72 -3.07 -8.37
C ARG A 18 -1.52 -2.01 -9.15
N GLU A 19 -0.88 -0.94 -9.64
CA GLU A 19 -1.53 0.10 -10.45
C GLU A 19 -1.91 -0.41 -11.84
N LEU A 20 -1.15 -1.34 -12.41
CA LEU A 20 -1.47 -1.96 -13.70
C LEU A 20 -2.61 -2.97 -13.55
N THR A 21 -2.56 -3.78 -12.49
CA THR A 21 -3.52 -4.88 -12.28
C THR A 21 -4.84 -4.41 -11.67
N LEU A 22 -4.80 -3.47 -10.73
CA LEU A 22 -5.96 -3.06 -9.92
C LEU A 22 -6.39 -1.61 -10.17
N GLY A 23 -5.56 -0.81 -10.83
CA GLY A 23 -5.76 0.63 -10.95
C GLY A 23 -5.76 1.35 -9.60
N ASP A 24 -6.01 2.66 -9.63
CA ASP A 24 -6.05 3.47 -8.40
C ASP A 24 -7.23 3.13 -7.51
N LEU A 25 -8.41 2.89 -8.11
CA LEU A 25 -9.62 2.54 -7.36
C LEU A 25 -9.46 1.19 -6.64
N GLY A 26 -8.97 0.15 -7.34
CA GLY A 26 -8.76 -1.16 -6.73
C GLY A 26 -7.63 -1.15 -5.70
N THR A 27 -6.58 -0.36 -5.93
CA THR A 27 -5.52 -0.15 -4.93
C THR A 27 -6.11 0.45 -3.65
N ARG A 28 -6.92 1.51 -3.75
CA ARG A 28 -7.59 2.14 -2.61
C ARG A 28 -8.52 1.16 -1.88
N GLN A 29 -9.35 0.44 -2.63
CA GLN A 29 -10.28 -0.53 -2.05
C GLN A 29 -9.54 -1.63 -1.29
N GLY A 30 -8.39 -2.12 -1.78
CA GLY A 30 -7.64 -3.14 -1.06
C GLY A 30 -6.91 -2.62 0.19
N LEU A 31 -6.44 -1.36 0.19
CA LEU A 31 -5.91 -0.71 1.39
C LEU A 31 -6.97 -0.66 2.50
N LEU A 32 -8.18 -0.20 2.16
CA LEU A 32 -9.32 -0.21 3.08
C LEU A 32 -9.78 -1.65 3.41
N GLY A 33 -9.59 -2.58 2.49
CA GLY A 33 -9.97 -4.00 2.59
C GLY A 33 -8.96 -4.89 3.34
N GLY A 34 -7.97 -4.29 4.00
CA GLY A 34 -7.06 -4.96 4.93
C GLY A 34 -5.60 -5.10 4.47
N ILE A 35 -5.20 -4.54 3.33
CA ILE A 35 -3.77 -4.35 3.02
C ILE A 35 -3.21 -3.27 3.94
N ASN A 36 -2.04 -3.52 4.55
CA ASN A 36 -1.43 -2.60 5.52
C ASN A 36 0.05 -2.29 5.23
N ALA A 37 0.52 -2.61 4.03
CA ALA A 37 1.84 -2.22 3.55
C ALA A 37 1.85 -2.09 2.02
N VAL A 38 2.71 -1.22 1.50
CA VAL A 38 2.89 -1.00 0.05
C VAL A 38 4.38 -0.85 -0.25
N ILE A 39 4.87 -1.45 -1.33
CA ILE A 39 6.19 -1.15 -1.87
C ILE A 39 6.10 0.16 -2.66
N VAL A 40 6.97 1.11 -2.35
CA VAL A 40 7.00 2.44 -2.98
C VAL A 40 8.36 2.68 -3.64
N GLY A 41 8.40 3.55 -4.66
CA GLY A 41 9.64 3.97 -5.30
C GLY A 41 10.24 2.90 -6.22
N ASN A 42 9.93 3.00 -7.52
CA ASN A 42 10.47 2.20 -8.62
C ASN A 42 10.70 0.71 -8.28
N TYR A 43 9.59 -0.02 -8.26
CA TYR A 43 9.31 -1.31 -7.64
C TYR A 43 10.29 -2.47 -7.89
N LEU A 44 11.47 -2.43 -7.27
CA LEU A 44 12.51 -3.46 -7.16
C LEU A 44 12.95 -4.10 -8.51
N THR A 45 12.06 -4.81 -9.19
CA THR A 45 12.25 -5.47 -10.50
C THR A 45 11.43 -4.85 -11.63
N THR A 46 10.48 -3.95 -11.33
CA THR A 46 9.61 -3.31 -12.31
C THR A 46 9.63 -1.80 -12.14
N LEU A 47 9.44 -1.07 -13.25
CA LEU A 47 9.23 0.36 -13.18
C LEU A 47 7.89 0.63 -12.52
N GLY A 48 7.91 1.55 -11.56
CA GLY A 48 6.75 1.88 -10.74
C GLY A 48 6.37 3.34 -10.79
N ARG A 49 5.34 3.71 -10.04
CA ARG A 49 4.98 5.12 -9.88
C ARG A 49 5.90 5.82 -8.85
N PRO A 50 6.01 7.16 -8.90
CA PRO A 50 6.75 7.92 -7.90
C PRO A 50 6.26 7.61 -6.48
N ALA A 51 7.19 7.48 -5.52
CA ALA A 51 6.85 7.18 -4.13
C ALA A 51 5.90 8.24 -3.53
N THR A 52 5.97 9.49 -3.98
CA THR A 52 5.09 10.58 -3.57
C THR A 52 3.61 10.28 -3.82
N ALA A 53 3.26 9.59 -4.90
CA ALA A 53 1.87 9.24 -5.18
C ALA A 53 1.32 8.24 -4.16
N ASP A 54 2.14 7.30 -3.70
CA ASP A 54 1.79 6.38 -2.62
C ASP A 54 1.67 7.08 -1.27
N LEU A 55 2.61 7.98 -0.96
CA LEU A 55 2.57 8.76 0.28
C LEU A 55 1.30 9.64 0.34
N ASN A 56 0.97 10.32 -0.77
CA ASN A 56 -0.23 11.15 -0.86
C ASN A 56 -1.51 10.32 -0.65
N LEU A 57 -1.57 9.13 -1.25
CA LEU A 57 -2.71 8.22 -1.06
C LEU A 57 -2.85 7.79 0.40
N LEU A 58 -1.76 7.47 1.10
CA LEU A 58 -1.81 7.10 2.51
C LEU A 58 -2.26 8.27 3.39
N VAL A 59 -1.81 9.49 3.09
CA VAL A 59 -2.27 10.72 3.76
C VAL A 59 -3.76 10.92 3.54
N GLU A 60 -4.24 10.80 2.30
CA GLU A 60 -5.65 10.96 1.96
C GLU A 60 -6.55 9.94 2.68
N LEU A 61 -6.06 8.72 2.86
CA LEU A 61 -6.77 7.65 3.58
C LEU A 61 -6.58 7.71 5.10
N ASN A 62 -5.91 8.75 5.64
CA ASN A 62 -5.58 8.88 7.05
C ASN A 62 -4.83 7.65 7.62
N MET A 63 -3.97 7.02 6.82
CA MET A 63 -3.20 5.86 7.22
C MET A 63 -1.82 6.30 7.76
N PRO A 64 -1.52 6.07 9.06
CA PRO A 64 -0.26 6.48 9.65
C PRO A 64 0.91 5.66 9.09
N ILE A 65 2.02 6.34 8.82
CA ILE A 65 3.24 5.69 8.29
C ILE A 65 4.19 5.38 9.43
N LYS A 66 4.29 4.09 9.76
CA LYS A 66 5.09 3.58 10.89
C LYS A 66 6.54 4.05 10.90
N GLU A 67 7.20 4.12 9.74
CA GLU A 67 8.62 4.52 9.69
C GLU A 67 8.83 6.02 9.95
N LEU A 68 7.92 6.89 9.48
CA LEU A 68 7.97 8.33 9.78
C LEU A 68 7.77 8.61 11.27
N GLN A 69 6.95 7.80 11.95
CA GLN A 69 6.71 7.91 13.39
C GLN A 69 7.91 7.52 14.27
N LYS A 70 8.94 6.87 13.72
CA LYS A 70 10.16 6.55 14.50
C LYS A 70 11.16 7.70 14.53
N THR A 71 11.03 8.65 13.61
CA THR A 71 11.95 9.80 13.47
C THR A 71 11.38 11.07 14.11
N LEU A 72 10.09 11.06 14.46
CA LEU A 72 9.41 12.05 15.29
C LEU A 72 9.48 11.64 16.76
#